data_AF-A0A0C5WQZ4-F1
#
_entry.id   AF-A0A0C5WQZ4-F1
#
_cell.length_a   1.000
_cell.length_b   1.000
_cell.length_c   1.000
_cell.angle_alpha   90.00
_cell.angle_beta   90.00
_cell.angle_gamma   90.00
#
_symmetry.space_group_name_H-M   'P 1'
#
loop_
_entity.id
_entity.type
_entity.pdbx_description
1 polymer ?
#
loop_
_entity_poly.entity_id
_entity_poly.type
_entity_poly.pdbx_seq_one_letter_code
_entity_poly.pdbx_strand_id
1 'polypeptide(L)'
;MKYTRSKYSIGDMVIVNLGMIDPDFGQEICGWVGTVEKCRFIPEAGYIYTVRWSDETLEKNNVLKVSCNELGLDFETMQLLERDLSLYLSVRGKRFIRECLTLARRDRALSYAGFVFC
;
A
#
# COMPACT_ATOMS: atom_id res chain seq x y z
N MET A 1 -25.27 16.81 5.42
CA MET A 1 -24.20 15.95 4.86
C MET A 1 -24.29 14.59 5.53
N LYS A 2 -24.47 13.51 4.76
CA LYS A 2 -24.43 12.14 5.31
C LYS A 2 -22.95 11.80 5.52
N TYR A 3 -22.51 11.71 6.77
CA TYR A 3 -21.24 11.06 7.08
C TYR A 3 -21.38 9.60 6.65
N THR A 4 -20.79 9.24 5.52
CA THR A 4 -20.59 7.84 5.16
C THR A 4 -19.75 7.21 6.26
N ARG A 5 -20.13 6.03 6.73
CA ARG A 5 -19.37 5.30 7.75
C ARG A 5 -18.05 4.84 7.11
N SER A 6 -16.94 4.85 7.84
CA SER A 6 -15.67 4.32 7.34
C SER A 6 -15.84 2.85 6.93
N LYS A 7 -15.29 2.46 5.79
CA LYS A 7 -15.38 1.07 5.31
C LYS A 7 -14.49 0.11 6.09
N TYR A 8 -13.36 0.59 6.61
CA TYR A 8 -12.42 -0.19 7.41
C TYR A 8 -12.33 0.36 8.84
N SER A 9 -11.98 -0.51 9.77
CA SER A 9 -11.79 -0.22 11.18
C SER A 9 -10.32 -0.38 11.57
N ILE A 10 -9.90 0.26 12.66
CA ILE A 10 -8.59 0.03 13.26
C ILE A 10 -8.47 -1.46 13.62
N GLY A 11 -7.34 -2.07 13.27
CA GLY A 11 -7.08 -3.51 13.43
C GLY A 11 -7.48 -4.37 12.23
N ASP A 12 -8.22 -3.82 11.24
CA ASP A 12 -8.52 -4.57 10.02
C ASP A 12 -7.25 -4.81 9.20
N MET A 13 -7.09 -6.05 8.74
CA MET A 13 -6.06 -6.40 7.77
C MET A 13 -6.57 -6.08 6.36
N VAL A 14 -5.79 -5.27 5.64
CA VAL A 14 -6.11 -4.76 4.31
C VAL A 14 -5.01 -5.12 3.32
N ILE A 15 -5.37 -5.11 2.04
CA ILE A 15 -4.46 -5.31 0.93
C ILE A 15 -4.62 -4.18 -0.08
N VAL A 16 -3.51 -3.73 -0.65
CA VAL A 16 -3.48 -2.68 -1.68
C VAL A 16 -3.95 -3.24 -3.03
N ASN A 17 -4.91 -2.56 -3.66
CA ASN A 17 -5.52 -2.95 -4.93
C ASN A 17 -4.53 -2.88 -6.13
N LEU A 18 -4.90 -3.52 -7.24
CA LEU A 18 -4.15 -3.49 -8.51
C LEU A 18 -3.87 -2.06 -9.00
N GLY A 19 -2.71 -1.87 -9.62
CA GLY A 19 -2.36 -0.65 -10.34
C GLY A 19 -1.95 0.52 -9.43
N MET A 20 -1.83 0.30 -8.12
CA MET A 20 -1.33 1.30 -7.19
C MET A 20 0.20 1.42 -7.31
N ILE A 21 0.63 2.65 -7.54
CA ILE A 21 2.02 3.06 -7.63
C ILE A 21 2.29 4.01 -6.47
N ASP A 22 3.39 3.77 -5.76
CA ASP A 22 3.93 4.68 -4.76
C ASP A 22 4.28 6.03 -5.42
N PRO A 23 3.74 7.16 -4.96
CA PRO A 23 3.95 8.46 -5.60
C PRO A 23 5.36 9.02 -5.38
N ASP A 24 6.05 8.60 -4.32
CA ASP A 24 7.39 9.10 -3.97
C ASP A 24 8.48 8.37 -4.75
N PHE A 25 8.28 7.07 -5.01
CA PHE A 25 9.31 6.21 -5.63
C PHE A 25 8.91 5.61 -6.97
N GLY A 26 7.66 5.77 -7.42
CA GLY A 26 7.17 5.18 -8.67
C GLY A 26 7.09 3.64 -8.64
N GLN A 27 7.19 3.02 -7.47
CA GLN A 27 7.20 1.57 -7.30
C GLN A 27 5.78 1.02 -7.21
N GLU A 28 5.50 -0.09 -7.89
CA GLU A 28 4.21 -0.78 -7.74
C GLU A 28 4.07 -1.40 -6.33
N ILE A 29 3.04 -0.97 -5.60
CA ILE A 29 2.70 -1.42 -4.23
C ILE A 29 1.46 -2.32 -4.19
N CYS A 30 0.97 -2.71 -5.36
CA CYS A 30 -0.11 -3.68 -5.50
C CYS A 30 0.19 -4.96 -4.69
N GLY A 31 -0.83 -5.44 -3.95
CA GLY A 31 -0.75 -6.67 -3.17
C GLY A 31 -0.03 -6.53 -1.83
N TRP A 32 0.45 -5.33 -1.47
CA TRP A 32 1.02 -5.10 -0.14
C TRP A 32 -0.04 -5.25 0.93
N VAL A 33 0.32 -5.91 2.03
CA VAL A 33 -0.60 -6.26 3.12
C VAL A 33 -0.20 -5.49 4.37
N GLY A 34 -1.20 -4.98 5.07
CA GLY A 34 -0.98 -4.28 6.33
C GLY A 34 -2.22 -4.22 7.21
N THR A 35 -2.05 -3.63 8.38
CA THR A 35 -3.10 -3.43 9.37
C THR A 35 -3.44 -1.95 9.48
N VAL A 36 -4.73 -1.62 9.49
CA VAL A 36 -5.18 -0.24 9.70
C VAL A 36 -4.87 0.17 11.14
N GLU A 37 -4.03 1.19 11.31
CA GLU A 37 -3.69 1.74 12.62
C GLU A 37 -4.47 3.00 12.97
N LYS A 38 -4.73 3.85 11.97
CA LYS A 38 -5.45 5.11 12.14
C LYS A 38 -6.39 5.33 10.97
N CYS A 39 -7.51 6.00 11.25
CA CYS A 39 -8.46 6.44 10.25
C CYS A 39 -8.80 7.90 10.52
N ARG A 40 -8.72 8.75 9.50
CA ARG A 40 -9.14 10.15 9.57
C ARG A 40 -10.02 10.49 8.39
N PHE A 41 -11.04 11.32 8.62
CA PHE A 41 -11.85 11.88 7.56
C PHE A 41 -11.34 13.27 7.20
N ILE A 42 -11.07 13.49 5.92
CA ILE A 42 -10.72 14.81 5.38
C ILE A 42 -11.88 15.24 4.47
N PRO A 43 -12.51 16.42 4.71
CA PRO A 43 -13.48 16.98 3.77
C PRO A 43 -12.89 16.99 2.35
N GLU A 44 -13.71 16.68 1.34
CA GLU A 44 -13.31 16.57 -0.09
C GLU A 44 -12.54 15.31 -0.48
N ALA A 45 -11.61 14.81 0.35
CA ALA A 45 -10.83 13.60 0.05
C ALA A 45 -11.48 12.29 0.55
N GLY A 46 -12.29 12.35 1.60
CA GLY A 46 -12.92 11.19 2.23
C GLY A 46 -12.06 10.57 3.34
N TYR A 47 -12.23 9.27 3.58
CA TYR A 47 -11.46 8.55 4.60
C TYR A 47 -10.04 8.23 4.11
N ILE A 48 -9.06 8.62 4.92
CA ILE A 48 -7.66 8.26 4.78
C ILE A 48 -7.30 7.29 5.90
N TYR A 49 -6.68 6.18 5.53
CA TYR A 49 -6.26 5.14 6.43
C TYR A 49 -4.74 5.14 6.53
N THR A 50 -4.20 5.20 7.75
CA THR A 50 -2.79 4.88 8.00
C THR A 50 -2.69 3.38 8.18
N VAL A 51 -1.97 2.72 7.27
CA VAL A 51 -1.77 1.28 7.24
C VAL A 51 -0.33 1.00 7.66
N ARG A 52 -0.14 0.14 8.65
CA ARG A 52 1.18 -0.42 8.99
C ARG A 52 1.39 -1.71 8.23
N TRP A 53 2.50 -1.83 7.52
CA TRP A 53 2.79 -3.01 6.72
C TRP A 53 3.07 -4.24 7.57
N SER A 54 2.69 -5.42 7.06
CA SER A 54 3.07 -6.69 7.67
C SER A 54 4.57 -6.93 7.54
N ASP A 55 5.15 -7.70 8.47
CA ASP A 55 6.57 -8.09 8.41
C ASP A 55 6.92 -8.73 7.05
N GLU A 56 6.06 -9.60 6.54
CA GLU A 56 6.23 -10.21 5.21
C GLU A 56 6.28 -9.18 4.09
N THR A 57 5.47 -8.11 4.17
CA THR A 57 5.49 -7.02 3.19
C THR A 57 6.79 -6.22 3.31
N LEU A 58 7.24 -5.91 4.53
CA LEU A 58 8.47 -5.17 4.77
C LEU A 58 9.70 -5.95 4.28
N GLU A 59 9.81 -7.23 4.63
CA GLU A 59 10.93 -8.11 4.25
C GLU A 59 11.06 -8.26 2.74
N LYS A 60 9.94 -8.35 2.01
CA LYS A 60 9.95 -8.48 0.54
C LYS A 60 10.34 -7.20 -0.19
N ASN A 61 10.33 -6.05 0.48
CA ASN A 61 10.52 -4.73 -0.15
C ASN A 61 11.68 -3.95 0.48
N ASN A 62 12.74 -4.65 0.90
CA ASN A 62 13.93 -4.06 1.54
C ASN A 62 14.62 -2.94 0.74
N VAL A 63 14.49 -2.90 -0.59
CA VAL A 63 15.06 -1.81 -1.40
C VAL A 63 14.42 -0.47 -1.07
N LEU A 64 13.08 -0.42 -0.96
CA LEU A 64 12.38 0.81 -0.57
C LEU A 64 12.69 1.21 0.87
N LYS A 65 12.93 0.24 1.76
CA LYS A 65 13.35 0.52 3.14
C LYS A 65 14.64 1.35 3.18
N VAL A 66 15.61 1.04 2.33
CA VAL A 66 16.87 1.82 2.25
C VAL A 66 16.57 3.24 1.77
N SER A 67 15.81 3.40 0.68
CA SER A 67 15.46 4.71 0.14
C SER A 67 14.67 5.59 1.12
N CYS A 68 13.71 5.02 1.85
CA CYS A 68 12.98 5.73 2.89
C CYS A 68 13.88 6.16 4.04
N ASN A 69 14.81 5.30 4.48
CA ASN A 69 15.75 5.64 5.54
C ASN A 69 16.68 6.79 5.15
N GLU A 70 17.15 6.83 3.89
CA GLU A 70 17.99 7.92 3.38
C GLU A 70 17.25 9.26 3.34
N LEU A 71 15.93 9.24 3.10
CA LEU A 71 15.07 10.42 3.05
C LEU A 71 14.42 10.78 4.41
N GLY A 72 14.66 9.99 5.46
CA GLY A 72 14.02 10.18 6.76
C GLY A 72 12.51 9.94 6.76
N LEU A 73 12.02 9.12 5.84
CA LEU A 73 10.61 8.77 5.68
C LEU A 73 10.26 7.50 6.49
N ASP A 74 9.05 7.45 7.02
CA ASP A 74 8.54 6.24 7.68
C ASP A 74 8.18 5.19 6.61
N PHE A 75 8.95 4.11 6.57
CA PHE A 75 8.68 2.99 5.66
C PHE A 75 7.63 2.02 6.23
N GLU A 76 7.44 1.99 7.55
CA GLU A 76 6.58 0.99 8.20
C GLU A 76 5.10 1.32 8.01
N THR A 77 4.77 2.59 7.78
CA THR A 77 3.39 3.04 7.59
C THR A 77 3.18 3.86 6.32
N MET A 78 1.98 3.78 5.76
CA MET A 78 1.57 4.59 4.60
C MET A 78 0.14 5.08 4.75
N GLN A 79 -0.16 6.26 4.21
CA GLN A 79 -1.52 6.79 4.14
C GLN A 79 -2.16 6.47 2.79
N LEU A 80 -3.32 5.80 2.82
CA LEU A 80 -4.02 5.34 1.64
C LEU A 80 -5.50 5.71 1.69
N LEU A 81 -6.12 5.89 0.50
CA LEU A 81 -7.54 6.17 0.39
C LEU A 81 -8.35 4.88 0.44
N GLU A 82 -9.63 5.02 0.80
CA GLU A 82 -10.54 3.87 0.88
C GLU A 82 -10.60 3.02 -0.40
N ARG A 83 -10.49 3.68 -1.56
CA ARG A 83 -10.55 3.05 -2.89
C ARG A 83 -9.30 2.25 -3.25
N ASP A 84 -8.18 2.54 -2.59
CA ASP A 84 -6.88 1.92 -2.88
C ASP A 84 -6.74 0.59 -2.11
N LEU A 85 -7.65 0.33 -1.18
CA LEU A 85 -7.61 -0.82 -0.28
C LEU A 85 -8.75 -1.80 -0.54
N SER A 86 -8.53 -3.05 -0.12
CA SER A 86 -9.55 -4.09 0.06
C SER A 86 -9.31 -4.83 1.37
N LEU A 87 -10.37 -5.35 2.01
CA LEU A 87 -10.20 -6.24 3.17
C LEU A 87 -9.48 -7.52 2.76
N TYR A 88 -8.40 -7.87 3.46
CA TYR A 88 -7.55 -9.03 3.16
C TYR A 88 -8.35 -10.34 3.17
N LEU A 89 -9.21 -10.52 4.17
CA LEU A 89 -10.02 -11.74 4.33
C LEU A 89 -11.28 -11.78 3.47
N SER A 90 -11.61 -10.70 2.76
CA SER A 90 -12.79 -10.69 1.89
C SER A 90 -12.62 -11.67 0.72
N VAL A 91 -13.73 -12.16 0.15
CA VAL A 91 -13.69 -13.02 -1.05
C VAL A 91 -12.90 -12.34 -2.18
N ARG A 92 -13.07 -11.01 -2.32
CA ARG A 92 -12.31 -10.18 -3.25
C ARG A 92 -10.82 -10.14 -2.89
N GLY A 93 -10.47 -9.92 -1.63
CA GLY A 93 -9.09 -9.92 -1.13
C GLY A 93 -8.39 -11.26 -1.36
N LYS A 94 -9.04 -12.38 -0.99
CA LYS A 94 -8.53 -13.75 -1.22
C LYS A 94 -8.34 -14.07 -2.69
N ARG A 95 -9.29 -13.68 -3.55
CA ARG A 95 -9.18 -13.83 -5.00
C ARG A 95 -8.02 -13.01 -5.56
N PHE A 96 -7.89 -11.78 -5.09
CA PHE A 96 -6.84 -10.86 -5.51
C PHE A 96 -5.44 -11.34 -5.09
N ILE A 97 -5.27 -11.83 -3.86
CA ILE A 97 -4.02 -12.47 -3.42
C ILE A 97 -3.67 -13.64 -4.35
N ARG A 98 -4.65 -14.49 -4.68
CA ARG A 98 -4.44 -15.60 -5.61
C ARG A 98 -3.99 -15.09 -6.98
N GLU A 99 -4.63 -14.06 -7.51
CA GLU A 99 -4.27 -13.44 -8.79
C GLU A 99 -2.85 -12.85 -8.75
N CYS A 100 -2.48 -12.09 -7.71
CA CYS A 100 -1.12 -11.56 -7.53
C CYS A 100 -0.05 -12.66 -7.40
N LEU A 101 -0.32 -13.74 -6.67
CA LEU A 101 0.61 -14.85 -6.51
C LEU A 101 0.77 -15.69 -7.78
N THR A 102 -0.21 -15.66 -8.68
CA THR A 102 -0.15 -16.35 -9.99
C THR A 102 0.52 -15.53 -11.09
N LEU A 103 0.73 -14.22 -10.89
CA LEU A 103 1.52 -13.44 -11.82
C LEU A 103 2.98 -13.88 -11.72
N ALA A 104 3.60 -14.23 -12.85
CA ALA A 104 5.01 -14.56 -12.89
C ALA A 104 5.81 -13.46 -12.20
N ARG A 105 6.72 -13.83 -11.29
CA ARG A 105 7.69 -12.94 -10.63
C ARG A 105 8.58 -12.28 -11.68
N ARG A 106 8.06 -11.30 -12.42
CA ARG A 106 8.81 -10.55 -13.43
C ARG A 106 9.45 -9.36 -12.72
N ASP A 107 10.74 -9.51 -12.48
CA ASP A 107 11.77 -8.47 -12.41
C ASP A 107 11.40 -7.17 -11.68
N ARG A 108 11.27 -7.24 -10.35
CA ARG A 108 11.47 -6.05 -9.50
C ARG A 108 12.96 -5.80 -9.32
N ALA A 109 13.61 -5.27 -10.35
CA ALA A 109 14.93 -4.65 -10.23
C ALA A 109 15.30 -3.82 -11.47
N LEU A 110 14.42 -2.97 -11.99
CA LEU A 110 14.82 -2.00 -13.04
C LEU A 110 14.09 -0.68 -12.85
N SER A 111 14.68 0.22 -12.05
CA SER A 111 14.57 1.68 -12.21
C SER A 111 15.35 2.42 -11.11
N TYR A 112 16.67 2.23 -11.03
CA TYR A 112 17.57 3.17 -10.32
C TYR A 112 18.67 3.71 -11.25
N ALA A 113 18.52 3.55 -12.56
CA ALA A 113 19.47 4.05 -13.55
C ALA A 113 18.71 4.73 -14.71
N GLY A 114 18.07 5.86 -14.43
CA GLY A 114 17.31 6.55 -15.48
C GLY A 114 17.00 8.04 -15.26
N PHE A 115 16.98 8.55 -14.03
CA PHE A 115 16.82 9.98 -13.80
C PHE A 115 18.17 10.69 -13.78
N VAL A 116 18.77 10.80 -14.97
CA VAL A 116 19.71 11.88 -15.26
C VAL A 116 18.86 13.13 -15.49
N PHE A 117 18.99 14.11 -14.60
CA PHE A 117 18.49 15.46 -14.82
C PHE A 117 19.18 16.05 -16.06
N CYS A 118 18.41 16.40 -17.07
CA CYS A 118 18.74 17.37 -18.10
C CYS A 118 17.61 18.40 -18.18
#